data_AF-A0A4Q3SD76-F1
#
_entry.id   AF-A0A4Q3SD76-F1
#
_cell.length_a   1.000
_cell.length_b   1.000
_cell.length_c   1.000
_cell.angle_alpha   90.00
_cell.angle_beta   90.00
_cell.angle_gamma   90.00
#
_symmetry.space_group_name_H-M   'P 1'
#
loop_
_entity.id
_entity.type
_entity.pdbx_description
1 polymer ?
#
loop_
_entity_poly.entity_id
_entity_poly.type
_entity_poly.pdbx_seq_one_letter_code
_entity_poly.pdbx_strand_id
1 'polypeptide(L)'
;MNTINKIGVLAVTVSMLIACGDSGKKGSIEQKKAQLEKLQAEQKKIDQSILALEEEISKVDTSVGKKQKTKLVTTAAITPEAFTHYIDLQGSVEAENVGYVTPRGAGGQVRNIYVKQGDAVKKGQLLIKLDNVGIQQQMDQLTVQQNLAKTLYDRRKNLWDQNIGTE
;
A
#
# COMPACT_ATOMS: atom_id res chain seq x y z
N MET A 1 43.69 -3.73 75.06
CA MET A 1 43.83 -3.74 73.58
C MET A 1 45.09 -3.00 73.07
N ASN A 2 46.21 -2.98 73.82
CA ASN A 2 47.46 -2.28 73.45
C ASN A 2 48.72 -3.18 73.42
N THR A 3 48.54 -4.50 73.51
CA THR A 3 49.64 -5.50 73.51
C THR A 3 49.69 -6.30 72.20
N ILE A 4 48.57 -6.43 71.48
CA ILE A 4 48.48 -7.09 70.16
C ILE A 4 49.09 -6.24 69.04
N ASN A 5 48.93 -4.90 69.08
CA ASN A 5 49.58 -4.00 68.11
C ASN A 5 51.11 -3.90 68.28
N LYS A 6 51.67 -4.31 69.43
CA LYS A 6 53.13 -4.32 69.65
C LYS A 6 53.81 -5.56 69.07
N ILE A 7 53.07 -6.67 68.95
CA ILE A 7 53.56 -7.93 68.35
C ILE A 7 53.51 -7.85 66.82
N GLY A 8 52.49 -7.17 66.25
CA GLY A 8 52.41 -6.92 64.80
C GLY A 8 53.52 -6.03 64.24
N VAL A 9 54.02 -5.06 65.03
CA VAL A 9 55.12 -4.17 64.62
C VAL A 9 56.49 -4.87 64.66
N LEU A 10 56.62 -5.95 65.45
CA LEU A 10 57.88 -6.70 65.57
C LEU A 10 58.03 -7.78 64.48
N ALA A 11 56.93 -8.23 63.86
CA ALA A 11 56.95 -9.20 62.76
C ALA A 11 57.20 -8.55 61.38
N VAL A 12 56.89 -7.26 61.23
CA VAL A 12 57.07 -6.52 59.95
C VAL A 12 58.49 -5.96 59.80
N THR A 13 59.23 -5.75 60.89
CA THR A 13 60.61 -5.25 60.88
C THR A 13 61.67 -6.31 60.55
N VAL A 14 61.33 -7.60 60.58
CA VAL A 14 62.23 -8.70 60.19
C VAL A 14 62.23 -8.94 58.66
N SER A 15 61.25 -8.40 57.93
CA SER A 15 61.16 -8.53 56.47
C SER A 15 62.00 -7.51 55.69
N MET A 16 62.76 -6.63 56.36
CA MET A 16 63.41 -5.48 55.72
C MET A 16 64.95 -5.48 55.83
N LEU A 17 65.57 -6.57 56.28
CA LEU A 17 67.03 -6.71 56.35
C LEU A 17 67.64 -7.73 55.37
N ILE A 18 66.85 -8.31 54.43
CA ILE A 18 67.42 -9.00 53.26
C ILE A 18 67.47 -8.01 52.10
N ALA A 19 68.27 -6.96 52.31
CA ALA A 19 68.74 -6.10 51.25
C ALA A 19 70.26 -6.20 51.19
N CYS A 20 70.72 -6.74 50.05
CA CYS A 20 71.93 -6.32 49.34
C CYS A 20 73.29 -6.91 49.75
N GLY A 21 73.93 -7.58 48.77
CA GLY A 21 75.39 -7.56 48.57
C GLY A 21 76.04 -8.92 48.36
N ASP A 22 76.29 -9.33 47.10
CA ASP A 22 77.66 -9.47 46.55
C ASP A 22 77.67 -10.16 45.17
N SER A 23 78.06 -9.37 44.16
CA SER A 23 78.98 -9.65 43.06
C SER A 23 79.18 -11.10 42.54
N GLY A 24 78.55 -11.39 41.40
CA GLY A 24 79.15 -12.04 40.23
C GLY A 24 79.87 -13.40 40.35
N LYS A 25 79.26 -14.46 39.78
CA LYS A 25 79.90 -15.40 38.81
C LYS A 25 78.91 -16.42 38.22
N LYS A 26 78.62 -16.20 36.93
CA LYS A 26 78.30 -17.11 35.80
C LYS A 26 77.99 -18.59 36.10
N GLY A 27 76.71 -18.95 35.93
CA GLY A 27 76.16 -20.31 35.73
C GLY A 27 74.95 -20.30 34.78
N SER A 28 75.23 -20.10 33.49
CA SER A 28 74.48 -20.40 32.25
C SER A 28 72.96 -20.10 32.12
N ILE A 29 72.62 -18.93 31.55
CA ILE A 29 71.32 -18.64 30.89
C ILE A 29 71.07 -19.57 29.68
N GLU A 30 72.14 -20.12 29.09
CA GLU A 30 72.04 -21.07 27.97
C GLU A 30 71.37 -22.39 28.38
N GLN A 31 71.58 -22.88 29.61
CA GLN A 31 70.92 -24.09 30.10
C GLN A 31 69.40 -23.93 30.24
N LYS A 32 68.92 -22.76 30.67
CA LYS A 32 67.48 -22.46 30.74
C LYS A 32 66.85 -22.28 29.37
N LYS A 33 67.56 -21.67 28.41
CA LYS A 33 67.12 -21.58 27.01
C LYS A 33 67.03 -22.97 26.36
N ALA A 34 68.01 -23.84 26.59
CA ALA A 34 67.99 -25.22 26.09
C ALA A 34 66.85 -26.07 26.69
N GLN A 35 66.49 -25.86 27.97
CA GLN A 35 65.31 -26.50 28.57
C GLN A 35 64.00 -25.96 28.00
N LEU A 36 63.91 -24.65 27.71
CA LEU A 36 62.74 -24.03 27.11
C LEU A 36 62.51 -24.55 25.69
N GLU A 37 63.56 -24.67 24.88
CA GLU A 37 63.46 -25.26 23.53
C GLU A 37 63.04 -26.73 23.57
N LYS A 38 63.57 -27.52 24.52
CA LYS A 38 63.12 -28.91 24.73
C LYS A 38 61.64 -28.99 25.11
N LEU A 39 61.19 -28.18 26.05
CA LEU A 39 59.78 -28.14 26.46
C LEU A 39 58.86 -27.63 25.35
N GLN A 40 59.29 -26.67 24.54
CA GLN A 40 58.54 -26.24 23.35
C GLN A 40 58.48 -27.32 22.27
N ALA A 41 59.56 -28.09 22.09
CA ALA A 41 59.57 -29.22 21.16
C ALA A 41 58.66 -30.36 21.66
N GLU A 42 58.65 -30.64 22.95
CA GLU A 42 57.72 -31.58 23.58
C GLU A 42 56.28 -31.09 23.49
N GLN A 43 56.02 -29.81 23.75
CA GLN A 43 54.69 -29.21 23.59
C GLN A 43 54.17 -29.38 22.16
N LYS A 44 54.98 -29.09 21.14
CA LYS A 44 54.59 -29.30 19.74
C LYS A 44 54.31 -30.76 19.41
N LYS A 45 55.09 -31.70 19.95
CA LYS A 45 54.83 -33.14 19.77
C LYS A 45 53.54 -33.56 20.45
N ILE A 46 53.28 -33.04 21.65
CA ILE A 46 52.05 -33.29 22.40
C ILE A 46 50.86 -32.71 21.62
N ASP A 47 50.93 -31.47 21.13
CA ASP A 47 49.88 -30.85 20.32
C ASP A 47 49.63 -31.64 19.02
N GLN A 48 50.67 -32.15 18.36
CA GLN A 48 50.54 -33.03 17.20
C GLN A 48 49.87 -34.36 17.56
N SER A 49 50.22 -34.95 18.70
CA SER A 49 49.58 -36.18 19.18
C SER A 49 48.13 -35.95 19.60
N ILE A 50 47.81 -34.78 20.16
CA ILE A 50 46.44 -34.37 20.49
C ILE A 50 45.63 -34.23 19.21
N LEU A 51 46.15 -33.54 18.18
CA LEU A 51 45.45 -33.41 16.89
C LEU A 51 45.25 -34.76 16.20
N ALA A 52 46.24 -35.66 16.26
CA ALA A 52 46.12 -37.01 15.71
C ALA A 52 45.08 -37.86 16.48
N LEU A 53 45.10 -37.80 17.82
CA LEU A 53 44.11 -38.45 18.67
C LEU A 53 42.71 -37.86 18.49
N GLU A 54 42.58 -36.53 18.32
CA GLU A 54 41.32 -35.87 17.99
C GLU A 54 40.80 -36.31 16.61
N GLU A 55 41.68 -36.50 15.63
CA GLU A 55 41.30 -37.03 14.31
C GLU A 55 40.87 -38.50 14.39
N GLU A 56 41.57 -39.34 15.15
CA GLU A 56 41.18 -40.73 15.39
C GLU A 56 39.86 -40.84 16.16
N ILE A 57 39.68 -40.03 17.21
CA ILE A 57 38.42 -39.93 17.96
C ILE A 57 37.30 -39.43 17.05
N SER A 58 37.55 -38.49 16.15
CA SER A 58 36.53 -38.01 15.20
C SER A 58 36.05 -39.08 14.20
N LYS A 59 36.86 -40.13 13.97
CA LYS A 59 36.51 -41.28 13.11
C LYS A 59 35.73 -42.35 13.88
N VAL A 60 35.95 -42.49 15.19
CA VAL A 60 35.32 -43.52 16.04
C VAL A 60 34.08 -42.99 16.77
N ASP A 61 34.05 -41.72 17.13
CA ASP A 61 32.98 -41.08 17.87
C ASP A 61 32.47 -39.81 17.15
N THR A 62 31.40 -39.97 16.38
CA THR A 62 30.72 -38.86 15.69
C THR A 62 29.99 -37.91 16.64
N SER A 63 29.99 -38.17 17.96
CA SER A 63 29.30 -37.36 18.96
C SER A 63 30.10 -36.13 19.40
N VAL A 64 31.43 -36.13 19.24
CA VAL A 64 32.32 -35.12 19.81
C VAL A 64 33.13 -34.45 18.70
N GLY A 65 32.52 -33.57 17.91
CA GLY A 65 33.36 -32.68 17.09
C GLY A 65 32.77 -32.04 15.83
N LYS A 66 31.56 -32.37 15.39
CA LYS A 66 30.92 -31.48 14.43
C LYS A 66 30.22 -30.36 15.20
N LYS A 67 30.91 -29.22 15.40
CA LYS A 67 30.25 -27.91 15.56
C LYS A 67 29.49 -27.61 14.25
N GLN A 68 28.43 -28.37 13.97
CA GLN A 68 27.50 -28.01 12.92
C GLN A 68 26.86 -26.70 13.39
N LYS A 69 27.21 -25.59 12.75
CA LYS A 69 26.47 -24.33 12.88
C LYS A 69 25.08 -24.58 12.28
N THR A 70 24.20 -25.24 13.02
CA THR A 70 22.83 -25.48 12.62
C THR A 70 22.12 -24.13 12.64
N LYS A 71 21.95 -23.52 11.47
CA LYS A 71 21.06 -22.37 11.33
C LYS A 71 19.63 -22.89 11.40
N LEU A 72 18.87 -22.40 12.35
CA LEU A 72 17.45 -22.69 12.44
C LEU A 72 16.77 -22.12 11.19
N VAL A 73 16.20 -23.01 10.38
CA VAL A 73 15.40 -22.64 9.22
C VAL A 73 14.03 -23.30 9.36
N THR A 74 13.00 -22.52 9.06
CA THR A 74 11.62 -23.00 9.03
C THR A 74 11.20 -23.11 7.57
N THR A 75 10.57 -24.22 7.21
CA THR A 75 10.02 -24.43 5.87
C THR A 75 8.50 -24.51 5.96
N ALA A 76 7.83 -24.04 4.91
CA ALA A 76 6.39 -24.20 4.74
C ALA A 76 6.15 -24.93 3.42
N ALA A 77 5.31 -25.96 3.45
CA ALA A 77 4.90 -26.68 2.26
C ALA A 77 3.80 -25.88 1.53
N ILE A 78 3.95 -25.72 0.21
CA ILE A 78 2.96 -25.02 -0.62
C ILE A 78 1.99 -26.04 -1.18
N THR A 79 0.69 -25.84 -0.94
CA THR A 79 -0.39 -26.63 -1.54
C THR A 79 -1.17 -25.77 -2.53
N PRO A 80 -1.60 -26.30 -3.68
CA PRO A 80 -2.43 -25.55 -4.62
C PRO A 80 -3.81 -25.32 -4.02
N GLU A 81 -4.23 -24.06 -3.95
CA GLU A 81 -5.56 -23.63 -3.53
C GLU A 81 -6.17 -22.73 -4.60
N ALA A 82 -7.50 -22.72 -4.70
CA ALA A 82 -8.21 -21.85 -5.64
C ALA A 82 -8.03 -20.39 -5.21
N PHE A 83 -7.37 -19.59 -6.04
CA PHE A 83 -7.18 -18.18 -5.80
C PHE A 83 -8.21 -17.37 -6.60
N THR A 84 -9.06 -16.61 -5.91
CA THR A 84 -9.99 -15.67 -6.54
C THR A 84 -9.48 -14.24 -6.38
N HIS A 85 -9.08 -13.61 -7.50
CA HIS A 85 -8.68 -12.21 -7.53
C HIS A 85 -9.91 -11.31 -7.65
N TYR A 86 -10.13 -10.44 -6.67
CA TYR A 86 -11.06 -9.32 -6.78
C TYR A 86 -10.28 -8.03 -7.01
N ILE A 87 -10.88 -7.13 -7.80
CA ILE A 87 -10.37 -5.79 -8.02
C ILE A 87 -11.49 -4.83 -7.63
N ASP A 88 -11.21 -3.97 -6.65
CA ASP A 88 -12.14 -2.94 -6.24
C ASP A 88 -11.99 -1.73 -7.18
N LEU A 89 -13.02 -1.49 -7.98
CA LEU A 89 -13.09 -0.34 -8.87
C LEU A 89 -13.99 0.73 -8.25
N GLN A 90 -13.46 1.95 -8.16
CA GLN A 90 -14.24 3.11 -7.75
C GLN A 90 -14.85 3.75 -8.99
N GLY A 91 -16.15 4.03 -8.93
CA GLY A 91 -16.89 4.69 -10.00
C GLY A 91 -17.79 5.78 -9.44
N SER A 92 -18.16 6.71 -10.32
CA SER A 92 -19.19 7.72 -10.03
C SER A 92 -20.45 7.40 -10.81
N VAL A 93 -21.61 7.75 -10.26
CA VAL A 93 -22.89 7.64 -10.95
C VAL A 93 -23.18 8.98 -11.63
N GLU A 94 -23.35 8.94 -12.94
CA GLU A 94 -23.71 10.11 -13.74
C GLU A 94 -25.10 9.94 -14.35
N ALA A 95 -25.78 11.06 -14.55
CA ALA A 95 -27.06 11.08 -15.24
C ALA A 95 -26.83 10.98 -16.75
N GLU A 96 -27.34 9.92 -17.37
CA GLU A 96 -27.19 9.69 -18.81
C GLU A 96 -28.02 10.68 -19.65
N ASN A 97 -29.24 11.00 -19.20
CA ASN A 97 -30.22 11.76 -19.98
C ASN A 97 -30.63 13.06 -19.27
N VAL A 98 -29.77 14.07 -19.34
CA VAL A 98 -30.07 15.41 -18.79
C VAL A 98 -30.76 16.27 -19.85
N GLY A 99 -32.00 16.68 -19.58
CA GLY A 99 -32.77 17.55 -20.47
C GLY A 99 -32.99 18.93 -19.85
N TYR A 100 -32.67 19.99 -20.60
CA TYR A 100 -33.02 21.36 -20.24
C TYR A 100 -34.39 21.74 -20.81
N VAL A 101 -35.28 22.21 -19.94
CA VAL A 101 -36.62 22.66 -20.35
C VAL A 101 -36.57 24.17 -20.58
N THR A 102 -36.75 24.57 -21.84
CA THR A 102 -36.82 25.98 -22.23
C THR A 102 -38.09 26.27 -23.02
N PRO A 103 -38.65 27.48 -22.89
CA PRO A 103 -39.74 27.91 -23.75
C PRO A 103 -39.27 27.99 -25.20
N ARG A 104 -40.09 27.46 -26.13
CA ARG A 104 -39.79 27.53 -27.57
C ARG A 104 -40.27 28.88 -28.12
N GLY A 105 -39.36 29.67 -28.66
CA GLY A 105 -39.65 30.98 -29.27
C GLY A 105 -39.33 32.15 -28.34
N ALA A 106 -40.06 33.26 -28.50
CA ALA A 106 -39.96 34.39 -27.57
C ALA A 106 -40.45 33.92 -26.19
N GLY A 107 -39.62 34.14 -25.16
CA GLY A 107 -40.03 33.90 -23.77
C GLY A 107 -41.32 34.65 -23.43
N GLY A 108 -42.00 34.22 -22.38
CA GLY A 108 -43.27 34.81 -21.93
C GLY A 108 -43.36 34.83 -20.42
N GLN A 109 -44.33 35.58 -19.89
CA GLN A 109 -44.62 35.55 -18.45
C GLN A 109 -45.15 34.16 -18.06
N VAL A 110 -44.66 33.64 -16.93
CA VAL A 110 -45.14 32.37 -16.37
C VAL A 110 -46.49 32.61 -15.72
N ARG A 111 -47.53 31.94 -16.20
CA ARG A 111 -48.88 32.02 -15.65
C ARG A 111 -49.11 31.00 -14.53
N ASN A 112 -48.65 29.77 -14.74
CA ASN A 112 -48.79 28.69 -13.77
C ASN A 112 -47.59 27.73 -13.81
N ILE A 113 -47.24 27.18 -12.65
CA ILE A 113 -46.26 26.11 -12.48
C ILE A 113 -46.99 24.91 -11.88
N TYR A 114 -46.85 23.74 -12.49
CA TYR A 114 -47.60 22.53 -12.13
C TYR A 114 -46.76 21.48 -11.40
N VAL A 115 -45.47 21.74 -11.22
CA VAL A 115 -44.51 20.81 -10.60
C VAL A 115 -43.69 21.51 -9.54
N LYS A 116 -43.25 20.73 -8.54
CA LYS A 116 -42.32 21.17 -7.50
C LYS A 116 -40.98 20.48 -7.68
N GLN A 117 -39.95 21.05 -7.07
CA GLN A 117 -38.62 20.45 -7.08
C GLN A 117 -38.66 19.09 -6.37
N GLY A 118 -38.11 18.07 -7.04
CA GLY A 118 -38.11 16.68 -6.56
C GLY A 118 -39.29 15.83 -7.05
N ASP A 119 -40.27 16.42 -7.72
CA ASP A 119 -41.40 15.65 -8.27
C ASP A 119 -40.94 14.75 -9.43
N ALA A 120 -41.42 13.50 -9.45
CA ALA A 120 -41.24 12.61 -10.57
C ALA A 120 -42.16 13.01 -11.72
N VAL A 121 -41.58 13.30 -12.89
CA VAL A 121 -42.33 13.73 -14.09
C VAL A 121 -42.26 12.70 -15.20
N LYS A 122 -43.34 12.60 -15.99
CA LYS A 122 -43.41 11.71 -17.16
C LYS A 122 -43.17 12.48 -18.46
N LYS A 123 -42.74 11.77 -19.51
CA LYS A 123 -42.59 12.34 -20.84
C LYS A 123 -43.92 12.94 -21.33
N GLY A 124 -43.89 14.21 -21.74
CA GLY A 124 -45.07 14.94 -22.24
C GLY A 124 -45.92 15.59 -21.15
N GLN A 125 -45.56 15.47 -19.88
CA GLN A 125 -46.27 16.15 -18.79
C GLN A 125 -46.10 17.67 -18.87
N LEU A 126 -47.20 18.41 -18.67
CA LEU A 126 -47.18 19.86 -18.60
C LEU A 126 -46.48 20.30 -17.31
N LEU A 127 -45.36 21.01 -17.45
CA LEU A 127 -44.58 21.52 -16.31
C LEU A 127 -44.94 22.97 -15.98
N ILE A 128 -44.96 23.83 -17.00
CA ILE A 128 -45.14 25.27 -16.88
C ILE A 128 -46.09 25.72 -17.98
N LYS A 129 -47.02 26.62 -17.65
CA LYS A 129 -47.86 27.33 -18.63
C LYS A 129 -47.46 28.79 -18.66
N LEU A 130 -47.06 29.25 -19.85
CA LEU A 130 -46.79 30.64 -20.14
C LEU A 130 -48.07 31.36 -20.53
N ASP A 131 -48.07 32.68 -20.38
CA ASP A 131 -49.11 33.51 -20.96
C ASP A 131 -49.01 33.53 -22.48
N ASN A 132 -50.09 33.15 -23.15
CA ASN A 132 -50.14 32.88 -24.59
C ASN A 132 -51.25 33.65 -25.31
N VAL A 133 -51.82 34.71 -24.69
CA VAL A 133 -52.93 35.49 -25.28
C VAL A 133 -52.59 36.01 -26.68
N GLY A 134 -51.39 36.59 -26.88
CA GLY A 134 -50.99 37.10 -28.19
C GLY A 134 -50.85 36.01 -29.26
N ILE A 135 -50.29 34.85 -28.89
CA ILE A 135 -50.16 33.70 -29.79
C ILE A 135 -51.55 33.15 -30.15
N GLN A 136 -52.47 33.10 -29.18
CA GLN A 136 -53.83 32.64 -29.41
C GLN A 136 -54.57 33.55 -30.41
N GLN A 137 -54.46 34.86 -30.26
CA GLN A 137 -55.07 35.82 -31.19
C GLN A 137 -54.52 35.66 -32.62
N GLN A 138 -53.21 35.45 -32.75
CA GLN A 138 -52.59 35.19 -34.05
C GLN A 138 -53.07 33.86 -34.68
N MET A 139 -53.21 32.81 -33.86
CA MET A 139 -53.77 31.53 -34.29
C MET A 139 -55.22 31.66 -34.77
N ASP A 140 -56.03 32.42 -34.06
CA ASP A 140 -57.44 32.64 -34.42
C ASP A 140 -57.53 33.38 -35.76
N GLN A 141 -56.71 34.41 -35.97
CA GLN A 141 -56.64 35.14 -37.25
C GLN A 141 -56.21 34.22 -38.41
N LEU A 142 -55.18 33.39 -38.20
CA LEU A 142 -54.71 32.42 -39.21
C LEU A 142 -55.77 31.38 -39.53
N THR A 143 -56.53 30.93 -38.53
CA THR A 143 -57.63 29.96 -38.70
C THR A 143 -58.74 30.56 -39.56
N VAL A 144 -59.10 31.84 -39.36
CA VAL A 144 -60.07 32.54 -40.21
C VAL A 144 -59.59 32.63 -41.66
N GLN A 145 -58.32 32.98 -41.88
CA GLN A 145 -57.73 33.06 -43.23
C GLN A 145 -57.71 31.67 -43.90
N GLN A 146 -57.36 30.63 -43.15
CA GLN A 146 -57.38 29.24 -43.63
C GLN A 146 -58.79 28.82 -44.05
N ASN A 147 -59.81 29.11 -43.24
CA ASN A 147 -61.20 28.77 -43.54
C ASN A 147 -61.71 29.50 -44.79
N LEU A 148 -61.37 30.78 -44.95
CA LEU A 148 -61.68 31.53 -46.17
C LEU A 148 -61.03 30.90 -47.40
N ALA A 149 -59.72 30.60 -47.33
CA ALA A 149 -58.98 29.98 -48.43
C ALA A 149 -59.55 28.60 -48.79
N LYS A 150 -59.89 27.79 -47.78
CA LYS A 150 -60.55 26.49 -47.97
C LYS A 150 -61.90 26.65 -48.67
N THR A 151 -62.72 27.59 -48.23
CA THR A 151 -64.04 27.83 -48.84
C THR A 151 -63.91 28.28 -50.30
N LEU A 152 -62.92 29.13 -50.61
CA LEU A 152 -62.65 29.55 -51.98
C LEU A 152 -62.17 28.37 -52.85
N TYR A 153 -61.27 27.55 -52.32
CA TYR A 153 -60.80 26.34 -52.99
C TYR A 153 -61.95 25.37 -53.26
N ASP A 154 -62.76 25.07 -52.24
CA ASP A 154 -63.88 24.13 -52.37
C ASP A 154 -64.92 24.64 -53.38
N ARG A 155 -65.20 25.95 -53.41
CA ARG A 155 -66.05 26.55 -54.45
C ARG A 155 -65.45 26.39 -55.85
N ARG A 156 -64.16 26.71 -56.03
CA ARG A 156 -63.49 26.58 -57.33
C ARG A 156 -63.48 25.13 -57.81
N LYS A 157 -63.20 24.20 -56.90
CA LYS A 157 -63.23 22.77 -57.16
C LYS A 157 -64.63 22.32 -57.59
N ASN A 158 -65.69 22.71 -56.85
CA ASN A 158 -67.06 22.33 -57.20
C ASN A 158 -67.49 22.86 -58.57
N LEU A 159 -67.11 24.10 -58.92
CA LEU A 159 -67.38 24.68 -60.25
C LEU A 159 -66.64 23.93 -61.36
N TRP A 160 -65.39 23.55 -61.10
CA TRP A 160 -64.57 22.74 -62.01
C TRP A 160 -65.16 21.34 -62.21
N ASP A 161 -65.54 20.66 -61.12
CA ASP A 161 -66.13 19.32 -61.12
C ASP A 161 -67.48 19.29 -61.87
N GLN A 162 -68.20 20.43 -61.92
CA GLN A 162 -69.44 20.60 -62.67
C GLN A 162 -69.22 21.04 -64.13
N ASN A 163 -67.98 21.15 -64.61
CA ASN A 163 -67.63 21.70 -65.93
C ASN A 163 -68.20 23.11 -66.18
N ILE A 164 -68.36 23.94 -65.14
CA ILE A 164 -68.83 25.34 -65.24
C ILE A 164 -67.63 26.29 -65.39
N GLY A 165 -66.51 25.80 -65.93
CA GLY A 165 -65.32 26.58 -66.23
C GLY A 165 -65.16 26.74 -67.73
N THR A 166 -65.29 27.97 -68.24
CA THR A 166 -64.91 28.32 -69.62
C THR A 166 -63.49 28.84 -69.64
N GLU A 167 -62.52 27.98 -69.33
CA GLU A 167 -61.12 28.01 -69.79
C GLU A 167 -60.60 26.56 -69.85
#